data_AF-A0A6V7P1D7-F1
#
_entry.id   AF-A0A6V7P1D7-F1
#
_cell.length_a   1.000
_cell.length_b   1.000
_cell.length_c   1.000
_cell.angle_alpha   90.00
_cell.angle_beta   90.00
_cell.angle_gamma   90.00
#
_symmetry.space_group_name_H-M   'P 1'
#
loop_
_entity.id
_entity.type
_entity.pdbx_description
1 polymer ?
#
loop_
_entity_poly.entity_id
_entity_poly.type
_entity_poly.pdbx_seq_one_letter_code
_entity_poly.pdbx_strand_id
1 'polypeptide(L)'
;MWEQLDVVAKGTYILHRDFDTMSRLVARIHDEFEHNNMIIRDCMERKDDKCHVQGVVKEIKNSRCGIIRKVEELEEHVCLCLATINRARVLVMKEISPP
;
A
#
# COMPACT_ATOMS: atom_id res chain seq x y z
N MET A 1 -13.29 -21.57 -26.26
CA MET A 1 -12.68 -22.18 -25.05
C MET A 1 -11.29 -21.61 -24.77
N TRP A 2 -10.35 -21.62 -25.72
CA TRP A 2 -9.01 -21.04 -25.53
C TRP A 2 -8.99 -19.51 -25.31
N GLU A 3 -9.84 -18.76 -26.02
CA GLU A 3 -9.93 -17.30 -25.88
C GLU A 3 -10.40 -16.86 -24.49
N GLN A 4 -11.40 -17.57 -23.92
CA GLN A 4 -11.88 -17.29 -22.56
C GLN A 4 -10.81 -17.60 -21.50
N LEU A 5 -10.03 -18.66 -21.70
CA LEU A 5 -8.91 -19.00 -20.81
C LEU A 5 -7.82 -17.93 -20.84
N ASP A 6 -7.47 -17.41 -22.02
CA ASP A 6 -6.50 -16.32 -22.19
C ASP A 6 -6.95 -15.02 -21.49
N VAL A 7 -8.23 -14.66 -21.62
CA VAL A 7 -8.82 -13.50 -20.93
C VAL A 7 -8.73 -13.65 -19.40
N VAL A 8 -9.09 -14.82 -18.87
CA VAL A 8 -9.01 -15.10 -17.42
C VAL A 8 -7.56 -15.08 -16.93
N ALA A 9 -6.63 -15.66 -17.68
CA ALA A 9 -5.21 -15.67 -17.34
C ALA A 9 -4.65 -14.24 -17.27
N LYS A 10 -4.95 -13.40 -18.28
CA LYS A 10 -4.55 -11.98 -18.31
C LYS A 10 -5.16 -11.20 -17.14
N GLY A 11 -6.45 -11.39 -16.87
CA GLY A 11 -7.13 -10.73 -15.75
C GLY A 11 -6.54 -11.10 -14.38
N THR A 12 -6.24 -12.39 -14.18
CA THR A 12 -5.62 -12.89 -12.95
C THR A 12 -4.20 -12.37 -12.79
N TYR A 13 -3.42 -12.30 -13.88
CA TYR A 13 -2.08 -11.73 -13.87
C TYR A 13 -2.08 -10.24 -13.48
N ILE A 14 -3.02 -9.45 -14.01
CA ILE A 14 -3.17 -8.04 -13.67
C ILE A 14 -3.48 -7.89 -12.17
N LEU A 15 -4.47 -8.61 -11.66
CA LEU A 15 -4.84 -8.55 -10.24
C LEU A 15 -3.69 -8.98 -9.33
N HIS A 16 -2.97 -10.05 -9.70
CA HIS A 16 -1.82 -10.50 -8.94
C HIS A 16 -0.75 -9.41 -8.87
N ARG A 17 -0.44 -8.75 -9.99
CA ARG A 17 0.53 -7.66 -10.06
C ARG A 17 0.10 -6.42 -9.26
N ASP A 18 -1.20 -6.11 -9.24
CA ASP A 18 -1.74 -5.02 -8.43
C ASP A 18 -1.60 -5.33 -6.94
N PHE A 19 -1.95 -6.56 -6.51
CA PHE A 19 -1.77 -7.00 -5.12
C PHE A 19 -0.30 -7.02 -4.69
N ASP A 20 0.60 -7.43 -5.57
CA ASP A 20 2.04 -7.38 -5.35
C ASP A 20 2.54 -5.95 -5.12
N THR A 21 2.08 -5.01 -5.94
CA THR A 21 2.41 -3.59 -5.79
C THR A 21 1.93 -3.04 -4.45
N MET A 22 0.65 -3.27 -4.12
CA MET A 22 0.06 -2.84 -2.85
C MET A 22 0.77 -3.47 -1.64
N SER A 23 1.11 -4.76 -1.71
CA SER A 23 1.81 -5.46 -0.63
C SER A 23 3.18 -4.84 -0.35
N ARG A 24 3.92 -4.46 -1.40
CA ARG A 24 5.21 -3.78 -1.26
C ARG A 24 5.06 -2.37 -0.68
N LEU A 25 4.01 -1.64 -1.04
CA LEU A 25 3.73 -0.32 -0.47
C LEU A 25 3.39 -0.41 1.02
N VAL A 26 2.52 -1.36 1.40
CA VAL A 26 2.18 -1.63 2.80
C VAL A 26 3.43 -1.98 3.60
N ALA A 27 4.30 -2.86 3.07
CA ALA A 27 5.56 -3.21 3.73
C ALA A 27 6.45 -1.98 3.96
N ARG A 28 6.61 -1.10 2.95
CA ARG A 28 7.41 0.13 3.09
C ARG A 28 6.85 1.11 4.11
N ILE A 29 5.53 1.26 4.16
CA ILE A 29 4.87 2.12 5.16
C ILE A 29 5.11 1.54 6.57
N HIS A 30 4.94 0.23 6.72
CA HIS A 30 5.19 -0.46 7.96
C HIS A 30 6.65 -0.30 8.42
N ASP A 31 7.62 -0.54 7.54
CA ASP A 31 9.05 -0.42 7.85
C ASP A 31 9.42 1.00 8.32
N GLU A 32 8.87 2.04 7.69
CA GLU A 32 9.06 3.42 8.14
C GLU A 32 8.43 3.71 9.51
N PHE A 33 7.27 3.11 9.79
CA PHE A 33 6.62 3.24 11.09
C PHE A 33 7.41 2.54 12.19
N GLU A 34 7.92 1.33 11.93
CA GLU A 34 8.76 0.59 12.86
C GLU A 34 10.10 1.28 13.11
N HIS A 35 10.71 1.87 12.08
CA HIS A 35 11.90 2.73 12.24
C HIS A 35 11.60 3.91 13.16
N ASN A 36 10.49 4.63 12.94
CA ASN A 36 10.07 5.73 13.81
C ASN A 36 9.82 5.26 15.27
N ASN A 37 9.20 4.09 15.45
CA ASN A 37 8.98 3.52 16.79
C ASN A 37 10.30 3.16 17.49
N MET A 38 11.27 2.63 16.75
CA MET A 38 12.60 2.29 17.26
C MET A 38 13.34 3.54 17.76
N ILE A 39 13.38 4.62 16.97
CA ILE A 39 14.05 5.86 17.39
C ILE A 39 13.37 6.53 18.59
N ILE A 40 12.04 6.46 18.68
CA ILE A 40 11.30 6.96 19.85
C ILE A 40 11.68 6.17 21.10
N ARG A 41 11.74 4.83 20.99
CA ARG A 41 12.10 3.95 22.11
C ARG A 41 13.53 4.19 22.60
N ASP A 42 14.51 4.25 21.69
CA ASP A 42 15.91 4.57 22.02
C ASP A 42 16.00 5.93 22.73
N CYS A 43 15.23 6.93 22.27
CA CYS A 43 15.19 8.25 22.91
C CYS A 43 14.59 8.22 24.32
N MET A 44 13.61 7.37 24.59
CA MET A 44 13.00 7.24 25.92
C MET A 44 13.92 6.52 26.92
N GLU A 45 14.78 5.61 26.44
CA GLU A 45 15.75 4.90 27.26
C GLU A 45 16.91 5.81 27.72
N ARG A 46 17.27 6.80 26.89
CA ARG A 46 18.31 7.80 27.19
C ARG A 46 17.70 8.97 27.98
N LYS A 47 17.67 8.84 29.32
CA LYS A 47 17.18 9.92 30.19
C LYS A 47 18.05 11.19 30.06
N ASP A 48 17.37 12.31 29.83
CA ASP A 48 17.88 13.69 29.96
C ASP A 48 18.85 14.24 28.89
N ASP A 49 18.72 13.77 27.63
CA ASP A 49 19.41 14.39 26.48
C ASP A 49 18.45 15.21 25.61
N LYS A 50 18.30 16.50 25.94
CA LYS A 50 17.46 17.44 25.16
C LYS A 50 17.87 17.55 23.68
N CYS A 51 19.16 17.44 23.38
CA CYS A 51 19.66 17.53 22.01
C CYS A 51 19.19 16.30 21.21
N HIS A 52 19.28 15.12 21.82
CA HIS A 52 18.78 13.87 21.24
C HIS A 52 17.26 13.89 21.02
N VAL A 53 16.47 14.36 22.00
CA VAL A 53 15.01 14.52 21.85
C VAL A 53 14.66 15.44 20.67
N GLN A 54 15.36 16.58 20.53
CA GLN A 54 15.12 17.50 19.42
C GLN A 54 15.47 16.87 18.06
N GLY A 55 16.54 16.06 18.01
CA GLY A 55 16.92 15.28 16.83
C GLY A 55 15.82 14.31 16.40
N VAL A 56 15.31 13.50 17.34
CA VAL A 56 14.24 12.53 17.06
C VAL A 56 12.95 13.21 16.61
N VAL A 57 12.54 14.31 17.24
CA VAL A 57 11.37 15.09 16.80
C VAL A 57 11.54 15.60 15.37
N LYS A 58 12.74 16.05 15.00
CA LYS A 58 13.03 16.51 13.63
C LYS A 58 12.96 15.35 12.63
N GLU A 59 13.52 14.19 12.97
CA GLU A 59 13.48 12.99 12.11
C GLU A 59 12.05 12.52 11.85
N ILE A 60 11.22 12.41 12.89
CA ILE A 60 9.80 12.03 12.77
C ILE A 60 9.03 13.03 11.89
N LYS A 61 9.29 14.33 12.08
CA LYS A 61 8.66 15.37 11.24
C LYS A 61 9.06 15.25 9.78
N ASN A 62 10.32 14.92 9.51
CA ASN A 62 10.83 14.74 8.16
C ASN A 62 10.26 13.47 7.49
N SER A 63 10.11 12.36 8.24
CA SER A 63 9.54 11.12 7.71
C SER A 63 8.04 11.22 7.45
N ARG A 64 7.31 12.06 8.19
CA ARG A 64 5.84 12.25 8.06
C ARG A 64 5.38 12.50 6.63
N CYS A 65 5.99 13.45 5.91
CA CYS A 65 5.59 13.75 4.52
C CYS A 65 5.84 12.55 3.59
N GLY A 66 6.91 11.80 3.84
CA GLY A 66 7.25 10.58 3.09
C GLY A 66 6.24 9.46 3.31
N ILE A 67 5.74 9.29 4.54
CA ILE A 67 4.72 8.31 4.90
C ILE A 67 3.38 8.68 4.27
N ILE A 68 2.95 9.94 4.42
CA ILE A 68 1.68 10.43 3.83
C ILE A 68 1.64 10.15 2.33
N ARG A 69 2.70 10.51 1.61
CA ARG A 69 2.80 10.26 0.17
C ARG A 69 2.68 8.77 -0.20
N LYS A 70 3.26 7.86 0.59
CA LYS A 70 3.13 6.41 0.34
C LYS A 70 1.73 5.90 0.63
N VAL A 71 1.06 6.47 1.64
CA VAL A 71 -0.34 6.15 1.95
C VAL A 71 -1.26 6.63 0.82
N GLU A 72 -1.03 7.83 0.29
CA GLU A 72 -1.75 8.34 -0.89
C GLU A 72 -1.51 7.44 -2.12
N GLU A 73 -0.26 7.03 -2.37
CA GLU A 73 0.08 6.08 -3.46
C GLU A 73 -0.61 4.73 -3.27
N LEU A 74 -0.65 4.22 -2.03
CA LEU A 74 -1.37 2.98 -1.71
C LEU A 74 -2.88 3.12 -1.96
N GLU A 75 -3.48 4.23 -1.54
CA GLU A 75 -4.91 4.52 -1.77
C GLU A 75 -5.23 4.53 -3.27
N GLU A 76 -4.41 5.20 -4.09
CA GLU A 76 -4.58 5.23 -5.55
C GLU A 76 -4.55 3.80 -6.14
N HIS A 77 -3.57 2.98 -5.76
CA HIS A 77 -3.48 1.60 -6.22
C HIS A 77 -4.67 0.74 -5.78
N VAL A 78 -5.16 0.91 -4.56
CA VAL A 78 -6.38 0.22 -4.07
C VAL A 78 -7.59 0.63 -4.91
N CYS A 79 -7.78 1.93 -5.16
CA CYS A 79 -8.89 2.43 -5.96
C CYS A 79 -8.86 1.89 -7.41
N LEU A 80 -7.69 1.90 -8.05
CA LEU A 80 -7.51 1.36 -9.40
C LEU A 80 -7.77 -0.15 -9.47
N CYS A 81 -7.28 -0.91 -8.49
CA CYS A 81 -7.53 -2.35 -8.39
C CYS A 81 -9.04 -2.64 -8.23
N LEU A 82 -9.71 -1.93 -7.32
CA LEU A 82 -11.17 -2.05 -7.12
C LEU A 82 -11.96 -1.68 -8.37
N ALA A 83 -11.58 -0.62 -9.08
CA ALA A 83 -12.22 -0.24 -10.34
C ALA A 83 -12.09 -1.35 -11.40
N THR A 84 -10.92 -1.98 -11.48
CA THR A 84 -10.65 -3.12 -12.39
C THR A 84 -11.50 -4.34 -12.01
N ILE A 85 -11.56 -4.70 -10.72
CA ILE A 85 -12.41 -5.78 -10.22
C ILE A 85 -13.88 -5.50 -10.51
N ASN A 86 -14.34 -4.27 -10.24
CA ASN A 86 -15.73 -3.89 -10.45
C ASN A 86 -16.11 -3.95 -11.94
N ARG A 87 -15.23 -3.50 -12.83
CA ARG A 87 -15.43 -3.63 -14.28
C ARG A 87 -15.52 -5.10 -14.70
N ALA A 88 -14.62 -5.96 -14.21
CA ALA A 88 -14.66 -7.39 -14.51
C ALA A 88 -15.96 -8.03 -14.01
N ARG A 89 -16.41 -7.69 -12.80
CA ARG A 89 -17.69 -8.14 -12.25
C ARG A 89 -18.88 -7.75 -13.13
N VAL A 90 -18.94 -6.49 -13.59
CA VAL A 90 -20.02 -6.02 -14.47
C VAL A 90 -20.05 -6.80 -15.79
N LEU A 91 -18.88 -7.08 -16.38
CA LEU A 91 -18.79 -7.87 -17.60
C LEU A 91 -19.29 -9.30 -17.38
N VAL A 92 -18.83 -9.96 -16.31
CA VAL A 92 -19.29 -11.32 -15.97
C VAL A 92 -20.79 -11.34 -15.73
N MET A 93 -21.35 -10.37 -15.00
CA MET A 93 -22.79 -10.28 -14.74
C MET A 93 -23.61 -10.13 -16.03
N LYS A 94 -23.09 -9.41 -17.04
CA LYS A 94 -23.76 -9.30 -18.35
C LYS A 94 -23.77 -10.61 -19.12
N GLU A 95 -22.67 -11.36 -19.08
CA GLU A 95 -22.55 -12.66 -19.77
C GLU A 95 -23.45 -13.74 -19.16
N ILE A 96 -23.69 -13.70 -17.84
CA ILE A 96 -24.50 -14.71 -17.15
C ILE A 96 -25.97 -14.30 -16.95
N SER A 97 -26.33 -13.05 -17.26
CA SER A 97 -27.72 -12.61 -17.15
C SER A 97 -28.55 -13.23 -18.27
N PRO A 98 -29.77 -13.72 -17.98
CA PRO A 98 -30.66 -14.23 -19.01
C PRO A 98 -31.03 -13.13 -20.02
N PRO A 99 -31.34 -13.49 -21.28
CA PRO A 99 -31.70 -12.55 -22.34
C PRO A 99 -32.96 -11.74 -22.03
#